data_AF-A0A925V3S4-F1
#
_entry.id   AF-A0A925V3S4-F1
#
_cell.length_a   1.000
_cell.length_b   1.000
_cell.length_c   1.000
_cell.angle_alpha   90.00
_cell.angle_beta   90.00
_cell.angle_gamma   90.00
#
_symmetry.space_group_name_H-M   'P 1'
#
loop_
_entity.id
_entity.type
_entity.pdbx_description
1 polymer ?
#
loop_
_entity_poly.entity_id
_entity_poly.type
_entity_poly.pdbx_seq_one_letter_code
_entity_poly.pdbx_strand_id
1 'polypeptide(L)' 'MSLRATVQSVRLIVDEATELPDGTVLDLVLDDEGDDLDEDGRRALDAAIAKSVEQAAAGRIAPVDDVLARLRGRRRG' A
#
# COMPACT_ATOMS: atom_id res chain seq x y z
N MET A 1 11.92 3.00 16.12
CA MET A 1 13.11 3.36 15.32
C MET A 1 13.13 2.43 14.13
N SER A 2 13.38 2.96 12.93
CA SER A 2 13.63 2.16 11.73
C SER A 2 15.11 2.33 11.34
N LEU A 3 15.73 1.24 10.88
CA LEU A 3 17.12 1.24 10.42
C LEU A 3 17.11 1.10 8.90
N ARG A 4 17.76 2.02 8.19
CA ARG A 4 17.86 1.94 6.74
C ARG A 4 19.14 1.21 6.35
N ALA A 5 19.01 0.19 5.51
CA ALA A 5 20.12 -0.59 4.97
C ALA A 5 20.05 -0.64 3.45
N THR A 6 21.20 -0.82 2.79
CA THR A 6 21.28 -1.10 1.36
C THR A 6 21.80 -2.52 1.14
N VAL A 7 21.41 -3.15 0.03
CA VAL A 7 21.93 -4.48 -0.33
C VAL A 7 23.02 -4.32 -1.39
N GLN A 8 24.24 -4.74 -1.07
CA GLN A 8 25.35 -4.79 -2.00
C GLN A 8 26.01 -6.17 -1.97
N SER A 9 26.19 -6.80 -3.12
CA SER A 9 26.84 -8.11 -3.23
C SER A 9 26.26 -9.15 -2.27
N VAL A 10 24.93 -9.20 -2.17
CA VAL A 10 24.17 -10.14 -1.30
C VAL A 10 24.41 -9.90 0.20
N ARG A 11 24.84 -8.70 0.59
CA ARG A 11 25.02 -8.30 1.99
C ARG A 11 24.24 -7.03 2.28
N LEU A 12 23.66 -6.97 3.48
CA LEU A 12 23.07 -5.75 4.02
C LEU A 12 24.20 -4.85 4.56
N ILE A 13 24.22 -3.61 4.08
CA ILE A 13 25.12 -2.55 4.50
C ILE A 13 24.29 -1.52 5.24
N VAL A 14 24.66 -1.28 6.50
CA VAL A 14 24.12 -0.21 7.34
C VAL A 14 25.24 0.81 7.48
N ASP A 15 25.05 2.01 6.92
CA ASP A 15 26.05 3.10 6.96
C ASP A 15 25.71 4.18 8.00
N GLU A 16 24.74 3.89 8.88
CA GLU A 16 24.34 4.78 9.98
C GLU A 16 24.94 4.30 11.30
N ALA A 17 25.45 5.26 12.09
CA ALA A 17 25.88 4.98 13.46
C ALA A 17 24.67 4.62 14.33
N THR A 18 24.79 3.53 15.08
CA THR A 18 23.74 3.00 15.96
C THR A 18 24.20 3.08 17.42
N GLU A 19 23.28 3.37 18.33
CA GLU A 19 23.52 3.35 19.78
C GLU A 19 23.18 2.00 20.43
N LEU A 20 22.92 0.96 19.63
CA LEU A 20 22.56 -0.36 20.14
C LEU A 20 23.72 -1.00 20.91
N PRO A 21 23.46 -1.63 22.07
CA PRO A 21 24.48 -2.34 22.82
C PRO A 21 25.12 -3.50 22.06
N ASP A 22 26.35 -3.84 22.43
CA ASP A 22 27.04 -5.03 21.92
C ASP A 22 26.22 -6.30 22.17
N GLY A 23 26.13 -7.16 21.15
CA GLY A 23 25.37 -8.41 21.21
C GLY A 23 23.88 -8.26 20.93
N THR A 24 23.40 -7.07 20.58
CA THR A 24 22.00 -6.88 20.15
C THR A 24 21.72 -7.70 18.89
N VAL A 25 20.71 -8.57 18.96
CA VAL A 25 20.19 -9.34 17.81
C VAL A 25 19.02 -8.57 17.21
N LEU A 26 19.03 -8.41 15.89
CA LEU A 26 17.97 -7.74 15.14
C LEU A 26 17.28 -8.73 14.21
N ASP A 27 15.96 -8.81 14.30
CA ASP A 27 15.13 -9.50 13.32
C ASP A 27 14.75 -8.51 12.21
N LEU A 28 15.20 -8.80 10.99
CA LEU A 28 14.94 -7.94 9.84
C LEU A 28 13.69 -8.43 9.11
N VAL A 29 12.67 -7.58 9.09
CA VAL A 29 11.50 -7.74 8.24
C VAL A 29 11.61 -6.78 7.06
N LEU A 30 11.20 -7.23 5.87
CA LEU A 30 11.00 -6.31 4.76
C LEU A 30 9.84 -5.40 5.16
N ASP A 31 10.08 -4.10 5.05
CA ASP A 31 9.03 -3.10 5.17
C ASP A 31 8.17 -3.18 3.91
N ASP A 32 7.28 -4.16 3.88
CA ASP A 32 6.27 -4.30 2.85
C ASP A 32 5.09 -3.39 3.20
N GLU A 33 5.29 -2.07 3.04
CA GLU A 33 4.22 -1.07 3.10
C GLU A 33 3.07 -1.35 2.08
N GLY A 34 3.19 -2.40 1.26
CA GLY A 34 2.31 -2.69 0.13
C GLY A 34 1.02 -3.44 0.45
N ASP A 35 0.88 -4.06 1.63
CA ASP A 35 -0.32 -4.85 1.94
C ASP A 35 -0.53 -5.03 3.46
N ASP A 36 -0.95 -3.95 4.11
CA ASP A 36 -1.51 -3.99 5.47
C ASP A 36 -2.94 -4.55 5.52
N LEU A 37 -3.44 -5.18 4.43
CA LEU A 37 -4.78 -5.76 4.45
C LEU A 37 -4.72 -7.10 5.17
N ASP A 38 -5.39 -7.13 6.32
CA ASP A 38 -5.79 -8.39 6.94
C ASP A 38 -6.69 -9.20 6.00
N GLU A 39 -6.96 -10.46 6.38
CA GLU A 39 -7.72 -11.37 5.53
C GLU A 39 -9.12 -10.82 5.17
N ASP A 40 -9.73 -10.10 6.11
CA ASP A 40 -11.03 -9.47 5.92
C ASP A 40 -10.94 -8.32 4.90
N GLY A 41 -9.92 -7.47 5.02
CA GLY A 41 -9.61 -6.40 4.09
C GLY A 41 -9.32 -6.92 2.68
N ARG A 42 -8.59 -8.03 2.57
CA ARG A 42 -8.30 -8.66 1.28
C ARG A 42 -9.56 -9.22 0.63
N ARG A 43 -10.41 -9.93 1.38
CA ARG A 43 -11.72 -10.42 0.87
C ARG A 43 -12.63 -9.28 0.43
N ALA A 44 -12.64 -8.17 1.17
CA ALA A 44 -13.43 -7.00 0.81
C ALA A 44 -12.93 -6.35 -0.49
N LEU A 45 -11.62 -6.24 -0.67
CA LEU A 45 -11.01 -5.74 -1.90
C LEU A 45 -11.34 -6.63 -3.09
N ASP A 46 -11.17 -7.94 -2.97
CA ASP A 46 -11.47 -8.90 -4.05
C ASP A 46 -12.96 -8.83 -4.46
N ALA A 47 -13.86 -8.75 -3.48
CA ALA A 47 -15.28 -8.58 -3.74
C ALA A 47 -15.59 -7.26 -4.48
N ALA A 48 -14.90 -6.16 -4.13
CA ALA A 48 -15.06 -4.88 -4.78
C ALA A 48 -14.55 -4.90 -6.23
N ILE A 49 -13.41 -5.55 -6.48
CA ILE A 49 -12.85 -5.72 -7.82
C ILE A 49 -13.80 -6.56 -8.69
N ALA A 50 -14.25 -7.71 -8.19
CA ALA A 50 -15.19 -8.57 -8.92
C ALA A 50 -16.47 -7.82 -9.30
N LYS A 51 -17.06 -7.08 -8.34
CA LYS A 51 -18.22 -6.24 -8.59
C LYS A 51 -17.96 -5.16 -9.64
N SER A 52 -16.79 -4.52 -9.60
CA SER A 52 -16.41 -3.49 -10.59
C SER A 52 -16.33 -4.07 -11.99
N VAL A 53 -15.72 -5.25 -12.14
CA VAL A 53 -15.62 -5.98 -13.41
C VAL A 53 -17.01 -6.33 -13.94
N GLU A 54 -17.91 -6.84 -13.10
CA GLU A 54 -19.29 -7.15 -13.49
C GLU A 54 -20.08 -5.90 -13.92
N GLN A 55 -19.89 -4.78 -13.22
CA GLN A 55 -20.51 -3.51 -13.59
C GLN A 55 -20.00 -3.00 -14.93
N ALA A 56 -18.69 -3.09 -15.17
CA ALA A 56 -18.09 -2.72 -16.44
C ALA A 56 -18.61 -3.60 -17.60
N ALA A 57 -18.65 -4.91 -17.40
CA ALA A 57 -19.20 -5.86 -18.39
C ALA A 57 -20.69 -5.59 -18.70
N ALA A 58 -21.46 -5.16 -17.72
CA ALA A 58 -22.87 -4.78 -17.88
C ALA A 58 -23.08 -3.34 -18.38
N GLY A 59 -22.02 -2.61 -18.75
CA GLY A 59 -22.09 -1.22 -19.21
C GLY A 59 -22.49 -0.21 -18.13
N ARG A 60 -22.47 -0.60 -16.85
CA ARG A 60 -22.79 0.26 -15.69
C ARG A 60 -21.57 1.07 -15.26
N ILE A 61 -21.01 1.84 -16.20
CA ILE A 61 -19.86 2.72 -15.98
C ILE A 61 -20.32 4.18 -15.97
N ALA A 62 -19.67 5.01 -15.15
CA ALA A 62 -19.90 6.45 -15.16
C ALA A 62 -18.82 7.14 -16.01
N PRO A 63 -19.20 8.06 -16.91
CA PRO A 63 -18.22 8.91 -17.60
C PRO A 63 -17.38 9.70 -16.60
N VAL A 64 -16.08 9.80 -16.88
CA VAL A 64 -15.13 10.48 -15.98
C VAL A 64 -15.50 11.95 -15.76
N ASP A 65 -15.99 12.64 -16.79
CA ASP A 65 -16.38 14.04 -16.72
C ASP A 65 -17.54 14.27 -15.75
N ASP A 66 -18.53 13.37 -15.74
CA ASP A 66 -19.68 13.42 -14.83
C ASP A 66 -19.23 13.22 -13.37
N VAL A 67 -18.30 12.28 -13.15
CA VAL A 67 -17.72 12.02 -11.82
C VAL A 67 -16.95 13.25 -11.33
N LEU A 68 -16.10 13.83 -12.17
CA LEU A 68 -15.30 15.02 -11.83
C LEU A 68 -16.17 16.24 -11.58
N ALA A 69 -17.23 16.45 -12.36
CA ALA A 69 -18.20 17.53 -12.15
C ALA A 69 -18.86 17.41 -10.77
N ARG A 70 -19.31 16.20 -10.40
CA ARG A 70 -19.92 15.93 -9.08
C ARG A 70 -18.96 16.18 -7.91
N LEU A 71 -17.71 15.74 -8.03
CA LEU A 71 -16.68 15.96 -7.00
C LEU A 71 -16.34 17.45 -6.82
N ARG A 72 -16.24 18.19 -7.92
CA ARG A 72 -16.02 19.65 -7.89
C ARG A 72 -17.20 20.42 -7.30
N GLY A 73 -18.43 19.94 -7.48
CA GLY A 73 -19.62 20.50 -6.85
C GLY A 73 -19.63 20.33 -5.33
N ARG A 74 -19.25 19.14 -4.84
CA ARG A 74 -19.15 18.83 -3.41
C ARG A 74 -18.07 19.62 -2.66
N ARG A 75 -17.00 20.07 -3.35
CA ARG A 75 -15.92 20.85 -2.72
C ARG A 75 -16.23 22.34 -2.60
N ARG A 76 -17.34 22.79 -3.18
CA ARG A 76 -17.74 24.21 -3.24
C ARG A 76 -18.97 24.54 -2.40
N GLY A 77 -19.62 23.54 -1.79
CA GLY A 77 -20.70 23.69 -0.82
C GLY A 77 -20.25 23.14 0.52
#